data_AF-A0A1F4V806-F1
#
_entry.id   AF-A0A1F4V806-F1
#
_cell.length_a   1.000
_cell.length_b   1.000
_cell.length_c   1.000
_cell.angle_alpha   90.00
_cell.angle_beta   90.00
_cell.angle_gamma   90.00
#
_symmetry.space_group_name_H-M   'P 1'
#
loop_
_entity.id
_entity.type
_entity.pdbx_description
1 polymer ?
#
loop_
_entity_poly.entity_id
_entity_poly.type
_entity_poly.pdbx_seq_one_letter_code
_entity_poly.pdbx_strand_id
1 'polypeptide(L)'
;MAREFPASELYTGDVFKYQQSVQNRLISGFEENGVILDEFLVRQIKFSDGYIAAVEQKQIEQEKVKTEEFKAQQEEFIKQQKIIRAEGEARAQDILRQTIDPLVLQKMAIEKWNGILPTYLGGGAEVPFISIR
;
A
#
# COMPACT_ATOMS: atom_id res chain seq x y z
N MET A 1 28.10 -14.39 27.62
CA MET A 1 27.95 -12.97 27.97
C MET A 1 27.57 -12.11 26.76
N ALA A 2 28.33 -12.08 25.66
CA ALA A 2 27.89 -11.40 24.41
C ALA A 2 26.93 -12.21 23.50
N ARG A 3 26.54 -13.43 23.92
CA ARG A 3 25.68 -14.35 23.12
C ARG A 3 24.18 -14.20 23.42
N GLU A 4 23.80 -13.46 24.47
CA GLU A 4 22.40 -13.31 24.91
C GLU A 4 21.70 -12.11 24.28
N PHE A 5 22.45 -11.19 23.67
CA PHE A 5 21.90 -10.04 22.96
C PHE A 5 22.17 -10.21 21.47
N PRO A 6 21.13 -10.27 20.62
CA PRO A 6 21.34 -10.31 19.19
C PRO A 6 22.09 -9.03 18.81
N ALA A 7 23.16 -9.17 18.03
CA ALA A 7 24.03 -8.05 17.73
C ALA A 7 23.33 -6.94 16.91
N SER A 8 22.14 -7.20 16.38
CA SER A 8 21.21 -6.16 15.90
C SER A 8 20.78 -5.17 17.00
N GLU A 9 20.51 -5.61 18.23
CA GLU A 9 20.11 -4.74 19.36
C GLU A 9 21.29 -3.91 19.87
N LEU A 10 22.50 -4.51 19.88
CA LEU A 10 23.74 -3.80 20.20
C LEU A 10 24.14 -2.79 19.12
N TYR A 11 23.72 -3.02 17.88
CA TYR A 11 23.94 -2.12 16.73
C TYR A 11 22.92 -0.97 16.67
N THR A 12 21.66 -1.21 17.05
CA THR A 12 20.56 -0.22 16.93
C THR A 12 20.35 0.68 18.15
N GLY A 13 21.17 0.53 19.20
CA GLY A 13 21.25 1.51 20.29
C GLY A 13 20.92 1.01 21.69
N ASP A 14 20.64 -0.27 21.90
CA ASP A 14 20.32 -0.82 23.23
C ASP A 14 21.57 -1.27 24.02
N VAL A 15 22.68 -0.54 23.84
CA VAL A 15 23.97 -0.82 24.53
C VAL A 15 23.83 -0.62 26.05
N PHE A 16 22.90 0.26 26.47
CA PHE A 16 22.65 0.57 27.87
C PHE A 16 22.14 -0.64 28.67
N LYS A 17 21.17 -1.41 28.14
CA LYS A 17 20.70 -2.62 28.82
C LYS A 17 21.79 -3.67 28.97
N TYR A 18 22.62 -3.83 27.93
CA TYR A 18 23.76 -4.73 28.00
C TYR A 18 24.74 -4.29 29.09
N GLN A 19 25.12 -3.00 29.12
CA GLN A 19 25.97 -2.41 30.14
C GLN A 19 25.44 -2.68 31.55
N GLN A 20 24.16 -2.37 31.81
CA GLN A 20 23.54 -2.59 33.11
C GLN A 20 23.55 -4.08 33.51
N SER A 21 23.26 -4.98 32.57
CA SER A 21 23.22 -6.42 32.83
C SER A 21 24.59 -7.01 33.18
N VAL A 22 25.66 -6.41 32.64
CA VAL A 22 27.04 -6.81 32.93
C VAL A 22 27.47 -6.17 34.25
N GLN A 23 27.19 -4.89 34.47
CA GLN A 23 27.47 -4.19 35.72
C GLN A 23 26.88 -4.93 36.92
N ASN A 24 25.59 -5.27 36.87
CA ASN A 24 24.90 -5.96 37.95
C ASN A 24 25.53 -7.32 38.30
N ARG A 25 26.07 -8.04 37.31
CA ARG A 25 26.77 -9.31 37.54
C ARG A 25 28.16 -9.11 38.12
N LEU A 26 28.84 -8.01 37.77
CA LEU A 26 30.17 -7.70 38.27
C LEU A 26 30.13 -7.18 39.71
N ILE A 27 29.10 -6.42 40.11
CA ILE A 27 28.99 -5.86 41.47
C ILE A 27 29.26 -6.92 42.55
N SER A 28 28.56 -8.05 42.51
CA SER A 28 28.72 -9.10 43.53
C SER A 28 30.14 -9.66 43.60
N GLY A 29 30.80 -9.87 42.46
CA GLY A 29 32.17 -10.37 42.44
C GLY A 29 33.22 -9.34 42.91
N PHE A 30 32.97 -8.05 42.69
CA PHE A 30 33.86 -6.99 43.17
C PHE A 30 33.68 -6.74 44.68
N GLU A 31 32.43 -6.75 45.17
CA GLU A 31 32.11 -6.63 46.59
C GLU A 31 32.74 -7.74 47.44
N GLU A 32 32.72 -8.98 46.96
CA GLU A 32 33.40 -10.13 47.61
C GLU A 32 34.91 -9.90 47.80
N ASN A 33 35.53 -9.09 46.95
CA ASN A 33 36.95 -8.74 47.02
C ASN A 33 37.20 -7.38 47.70
N GLY A 34 36.17 -6.77 48.29
CA GLY A 34 36.29 -5.47 48.97
C GLY A 34 36.46 -4.29 48.01
N VAL A 35 36.09 -4.43 46.73
CA VAL A 35 36.17 -3.38 45.71
C VAL A 35 34.77 -2.88 45.38
N ILE A 36 34.58 -1.56 45.34
CA ILE A 36 33.31 -0.94 44.92
C ILE A 36 33.39 -0.62 43.43
N LEU A 37 32.44 -1.16 42.66
CA LEU A 37 32.27 -0.84 41.24
C LEU A 37 31.36 0.39 41.10
N ASP A 38 31.92 1.51 40.65
CA ASP A 38 31.17 2.75 40.42
C ASP A 38 30.36 2.70 39.12
N GLU A 39 31.03 2.44 37.98
CA GLU A 39 30.39 2.38 36.67
C GLU A 39 31.08 1.40 35.72
N PHE A 40 30.29 0.69 34.90
CA PHE A 40 30.79 -0.13 33.79
C PHE A 40 30.37 0.45 32.45
N LEU A 41 31.35 0.91 31.68
CA LEU A 41 31.14 1.52 30.37
C LEU A 41 31.71 0.67 29.23
N VAL A 42 30.85 0.40 28.24
CA VAL A 42 31.25 -0.19 26.96
C VAL A 42 31.66 0.92 26.00
N ARG A 43 32.95 0.99 25.65
CA ARG A 43 33.49 2.01 24.73
C ARG A 43 33.22 1.72 23.26
N GLN A 44 33.41 0.48 22.83
CA GLN A 44 33.23 0.09 21.44
C GLN A 44 32.87 -1.40 21.35
N ILE A 45 31.89 -1.71 20.51
CA ILE A 45 31.56 -3.07 20.11
C ILE A 45 32.00 -3.22 18.65
N LYS A 46 32.80 -4.24 18.35
CA LYS A 46 33.24 -4.55 16.98
C LYS A 46 32.55 -5.83 16.53
N PHE A 47 31.84 -5.75 15.41
CA PHE A 47 31.27 -6.92 14.73
C PHE A 47 32.17 -7.30 13.56
N SER A 48 32.12 -8.57 13.14
CA SER A 48 32.79 -8.98 11.92
C SER A 48 32.05 -8.44 10.70
N ASP A 49 32.78 -8.17 9.61
CA ASP A 49 32.20 -7.64 8.37
C ASP A 49 31.08 -8.53 7.82
N GLY A 50 31.28 -9.85 7.87
CA GLY A 50 30.26 -10.81 7.44
C GLY A 50 28.98 -10.78 8.29
N TYR A 51 29.07 -10.42 9.56
CA TYR A 51 27.90 -10.26 10.42
C TYR A 51 27.14 -8.97 10.08
N ILE A 52 27.85 -7.86 9.87
CA ILE A 52 27.25 -6.57 9.48
C ILE A 52 26.48 -6.75 8.16
N ALA A 53 27.11 -7.37 7.17
CA ALA A 53 26.48 -7.64 5.88
C ALA A 53 25.21 -8.51 6.02
N ALA A 54 25.24 -9.54 6.86
CA ALA A 54 24.07 -10.41 7.08
C ALA A 54 22.91 -9.67 7.77
N VAL A 55 23.19 -8.78 8.72
CA VAL A 55 22.16 -7.96 9.38
C VAL A 55 21.57 -6.94 8.43
N GLU A 56 22.40 -6.26 7.65
CA GLU A 56 21.95 -5.30 6.64
C GLU A 56 21.08 -5.99 5.58
N GLN A 57 21.52 -7.14 5.08
CA GLN A 57 20.76 -7.95 4.13
C GLN A 57 19.38 -8.35 4.70
N LYS A 58 19.33 -8.77 5.98
CA LYS A 58 18.07 -9.10 6.65
C LYS A 58 17.15 -7.87 6.78
N GLN A 59 17.70 -6.69 7.07
CA GLN A 59 16.92 -5.45 7.12
C GLN A 59 16.34 -5.10 5.75
N ILE A 60 17.16 -5.20 4.69
CA ILE A 60 16.72 -4.98 3.30
C ILE A 60 15.60 -5.95 2.92
N GLU A 61 15.73 -7.23 3.26
CA GLU A 61 14.69 -8.23 2.99
C GLU A 61 13.39 -7.93 3.74
N GLN A 62 13.47 -7.55 5.01
CA GLN A 62 12.30 -7.14 5.80
C GLN A 62 11.61 -5.90 5.20
N GLU A 63 12.39 -4.91 4.77
CA GLU A 63 11.87 -3.72 4.12
C GLU A 63 11.21 -4.04 2.77
N LYS A 64 11.81 -4.94 1.98
CA LYS A 64 11.23 -5.43 0.72
C LYS A 64 9.90 -6.15 0.95
N VAL A 65 9.83 -7.06 1.93
CA VAL A 65 8.58 -7.76 2.26
C VAL A 65 7.50 -6.75 2.63
N LYS A 66 7.81 -5.80 3.51
CA LYS A 66 6.87 -4.76 3.91
C LYS A 66 6.41 -3.88 2.74
N THR A 67 7.32 -3.58 1.81
CA THR A 67 7.02 -2.81 0.61
C THR A 67 6.08 -3.57 -0.32
N GLU A 68 6.33 -4.86 -0.56
CA GLU A 68 5.45 -5.70 -1.39
C GLU A 68 4.08 -5.91 -0.73
N GLU A 69 4.01 -6.05 0.60
CA GLU A 69 2.74 -6.08 1.34
C GLU A 69 1.93 -4.80 1.14
N PHE A 70 2.55 -3.62 1.25
CA PHE A 70 1.87 -2.35 1.01
C PHE A 70 1.43 -2.20 -0.45
N LYS A 71 2.24 -2.68 -1.39
CA LYS A 71 1.89 -2.65 -2.81
C LYS A 71 0.69 -3.56 -3.10
N ALA A 72 0.66 -4.77 -2.54
CA ALA A 72 -0.48 -5.68 -2.67
C ALA A 72 -1.77 -5.06 -2.10
N GLN A 73 -1.69 -4.42 -0.92
CA GLN A 73 -2.82 -3.69 -0.34
C GLN A 73 -3.28 -2.54 -1.23
N GLN A 74 -2.34 -1.77 -1.80
CA GLN A 74 -2.65 -0.69 -2.73
C GLN A 74 -3.39 -1.21 -3.98
N GLU A 75 -2.92 -2.31 -4.56
CA GLU A 75 -3.57 -2.94 -5.71
C GLU A 75 -4.97 -3.45 -5.38
N GLU A 76 -5.18 -3.97 -4.17
CA GLU A 76 -6.51 -4.36 -3.68
C GLU A 76 -7.45 -3.15 -3.59
N PHE A 77 -7.00 -2.04 -3.02
CA PHE A 77 -7.79 -0.81 -2.98
C PHE A 77 -8.13 -0.29 -4.38
N ILE A 78 -7.18 -0.32 -5.32
CA ILE A 78 -7.43 0.08 -6.71
C ILE A 78 -8.48 -0.85 -7.35
N LYS A 79 -8.41 -2.16 -7.12
CA LYS A 79 -9.40 -3.12 -7.59
C LYS A 79 -10.78 -2.80 -7.05
N GLN A 80 -10.91 -2.60 -5.73
CA GLN A 80 -12.18 -2.24 -5.09
C GLN A 80 -12.74 -0.92 -5.64
N GLN A 81 -11.89 0.11 -5.79
CA GLN A 81 -12.29 1.39 -6.37
C GLN A 81 -12.85 1.24 -7.79
N LYS A 82 -12.22 0.40 -8.63
CA LYS A 82 -12.70 0.12 -10.00
C LYS A 82 -14.07 -0.55 -10.00
N ILE A 83 -14.28 -1.53 -9.10
CA ILE A 83 -15.58 -2.20 -8.95
C ILE A 83 -16.67 -1.20 -8.56
N ILE A 84 -16.42 -0.40 -7.52
CA ILE A 84 -17.37 0.61 -7.04
C ILE A 84 -17.69 1.63 -8.13
N ARG A 85 -16.67 2.07 -8.89
CA ARG A 85 -16.88 2.99 -10.03
C ARG A 85 -17.76 2.36 -11.10
N ALA A 86 -17.44 1.13 -11.53
CA ALA A 86 -18.20 0.42 -12.55
C ALA A 86 -19.66 0.19 -12.11
N GLU A 87 -19.89 -0.16 -10.84
CA GLU A 87 -21.23 -0.29 -10.27
C GLU A 87 -21.99 1.05 -10.26
N GLY A 88 -21.30 2.14 -9.90
CA GLY A 88 -21.88 3.49 -9.92
C GLY A 88 -22.27 3.92 -11.34
N GLU A 89 -21.40 3.67 -12.32
CA GLU A 89 -21.67 3.94 -13.74
C GLU A 89 -22.83 3.09 -14.26
N ALA A 90 -22.88 1.79 -13.94
CA ALA A 90 -23.97 0.91 -14.33
C ALA A 90 -25.32 1.39 -13.76
N ARG A 91 -25.38 1.71 -12.46
CA ARG A 91 -26.60 2.25 -11.84
C ARG A 91 -27.01 3.58 -12.45
N ALA A 92 -26.06 4.46 -12.75
CA ALA A 92 -26.34 5.73 -13.41
C ALA A 92 -26.95 5.51 -14.81
N GLN A 93 -26.42 4.58 -15.58
CA GLN A 93 -26.96 4.20 -16.89
C GLN A 93 -28.37 3.61 -16.79
N ASP A 94 -28.63 2.76 -15.79
CA ASP A 94 -29.95 2.19 -15.56
C ASP A 94 -30.99 3.27 -15.20
N ILE A 95 -30.62 4.21 -14.33
CA ILE A 95 -31.47 5.36 -14.00
C ILE A 95 -31.74 6.23 -15.23
N LEU A 96 -30.72 6.50 -16.05
CA LEU A 96 -30.89 7.25 -17.30
C LEU A 96 -31.87 6.53 -18.23
N ARG A 97 -31.74 5.22 -18.42
CA ARG A 97 -32.66 4.44 -19.25
C ARG A 97 -34.10 4.49 -18.75
N GLN A 98 -34.30 4.46 -17.43
CA GLN A 98 -35.64 4.51 -16.83
C GLN A 98 -36.25 5.92 -16.87
N THR A 99 -35.44 6.97 -16.85
CA THR A 99 -35.90 8.37 -16.78
C THR A 99 -36.09 9.02 -18.16
N ILE A 100 -35.58 8.40 -19.23
CA ILE A 100 -35.73 8.91 -20.58
C ILE A 100 -37.12 8.55 -21.13
N ASP A 101 -37.98 9.56 -21.27
CA ASP A 101 -39.25 9.48 -22.00
C ASP A 101 -38.99 9.45 -23.52
N PRO A 102 -39.58 8.51 -24.28
CA PRO A 102 -39.50 8.46 -25.74
C PRO A 102 -39.81 9.79 -26.44
N LEU A 103 -40.71 10.61 -25.89
CA LEU A 103 -41.06 11.92 -26.44
C LEU A 103 -39.90 12.93 -26.29
N VAL A 104 -39.13 12.85 -25.21
CA VAL A 104 -37.97 13.72 -24.97
C VAL A 104 -36.81 13.34 -25.89
N LEU A 105 -36.60 12.04 -26.16
CA LEU A 105 -35.64 11.59 -27.19
C LEU A 105 -36.02 12.09 -28.58
N GLN A 106 -37.29 11.97 -28.97
CA GLN A 106 -37.77 12.49 -30.25
C GLN A 106 -37.55 14.00 -30.36
N LYS A 107 -37.90 14.76 -29.30
CA LYS A 107 -37.67 16.20 -29.25
C LYS A 107 -36.18 16.55 -29.37
N MET A 108 -35.30 15.90 -28.61
CA MET A 108 -33.84 16.14 -28.68
C MET A 108 -33.27 15.75 -30.04
N ALA A 109 -33.76 14.67 -30.65
CA ALA A 109 -33.36 14.27 -31.98
C ALA A 109 -33.79 15.31 -33.03
N ILE A 110 -35.00 15.87 -32.93
CA ILE A 110 -35.46 16.96 -33.79
C ILE A 110 -34.62 18.23 -33.58
N GLU A 111 -34.36 18.64 -32.33
CA GLU A 111 -33.55 19.83 -32.00
C GLU A 111 -32.09 19.70 -32.46
N LYS A 112 -31.51 18.50 -32.43
CA LYS A 112 -30.13 18.22 -32.88
C LYS A 112 -30.05 17.88 -34.37
N TRP A 113 -31.18 17.66 -35.05
CA TRP A 113 -31.19 17.35 -36.46
C TRP A 113 -30.98 18.64 -37.28
N ASN A 114 -30.03 18.59 -38.21
CA ASN A 114 -29.67 19.71 -39.09
C ASN A 114 -30.63 19.92 -40.27
N GLY A 115 -31.78 19.23 -40.29
CA GLY A 115 -32.80 19.35 -41.33
C GLY A 115 -32.42 18.77 -42.70
N ILE A 116 -31.25 18.13 -42.81
CA ILE A 116 -30.79 17.50 -44.06
C ILE A 116 -31.14 16.01 -44.01
N LEU A 117 -31.97 15.56 -44.95
CA LEU A 117 -32.26 14.14 -45.12
C LEU A 117 -31.02 13.42 -45.66
N PRO A 118 -30.63 12.25 -45.08
CA PRO A 118 -29.51 11.47 -45.60
C PRO A 118 -29.77 11.08 -47.06
N THR A 119 -28.90 11.53 -47.96
CA THR A 119 -29.03 11.30 -49.41
C THR A 119 -28.58 9.91 -49.87
N TYR A 120 -28.07 9.08 -48.96
CA TYR A 120 -27.73 7.68 -49.22
C TYR A 120 -28.32 6.79 -48.12
N LEU A 121 -29.60 6.47 -48.27
CA LEU A 121 -30.22 5.36 -47.55
C LEU A 121 -30.04 4.12 -48.42
N GLY A 122 -29.07 3.27 -48.08
CA GLY A 122 -28.95 1.94 -48.66
C GLY A 122 -30.26 1.18 -48.50
N GLY A 123 -30.72 0.50 -49.55
CA GLY A 123 -32.06 -0.09 -49.63
C GLY A 123 -32.48 -0.84 -48.36
N GLY A 124 -33.43 -0.27 -47.64
CA GLY A 124 -33.97 -0.83 -46.39
C GLY A 124 -33.83 0.07 -45.15
N ALA A 125 -33.16 1.22 -45.23
CA ALA A 125 -33.06 2.12 -44.09
C ALA A 125 -34.34 2.96 -43.91
N GLU A 126 -35.03 2.75 -42.78
CA GLU A 126 -36.16 3.55 -42.31
C GLU A 126 -35.75 5.03 -42.24
N VAL A 127 -36.59 5.91 -42.81
CA VAL A 127 -36.42 7.35 -42.63
C VAL A 127 -36.51 7.66 -41.13
N PRO A 128 -35.57 8.44 -40.56
CA PRO A 128 -35.71 8.84 -39.18
C PRO A 128 -37.04 9.60 -39.01
N PHE A 129 -37.76 9.28 -37.93
CA PHE A 129 -39.00 9.91 -37.48
C PHE A 129 -40.32 9.50 -38.17
N ILE A 130 -40.32 8.59 -39.15
CA ILE A 130 -41.57 8.04 -39.71
C ILE A 130 -41.54 6.51 -39.63
N SER A 131 -42.07 5.97 -38.54
CA SER A 131 -42.44 4.55 -38.50
C SER A 131 -43.74 4.37 -39.30
N ILE A 132 -43.62 3.94 -40.56
CA ILE A 132 -44.78 3.55 -41.36
C ILE A 132 -45.18 2.16 -40.88
N ARG A 133 -46.35 2.06 -40.24
CA ARG A 133 -46.95 0.82 -39.80
C ARG A 133 -47.58 0.05 -40.97
#